data_AF-A0A1Q7HC61-F1
#
_entry.id   AF-A0A1Q7HC61-F1
#
_cell.length_a   1.000
_cell.length_b   1.000
_cell.length_c   1.000
_cell.angle_alpha   90.00
_cell.angle_beta   90.00
_cell.angle_gamma   90.00
#
_symmetry.space_group_name_H-M   'P 1'
#
loop_
_entity.id
_entity.type
_entity.pdbx_description
1 polymer ?
#
loop_
_entity_poly.entity_id
_entity_poly.type
_entity_poly.pdbx_seq_one_letter_code
_entity_poly.pdbx_strand_id
1 'polypeptide(L)' 'SQAVRIPKEFHLEAEEVEIRKRGGSLVLKPRKKSWAALIDSLKKFSDDFMEQGRHQPPIQNRGRAF' A
#
# COMPACT_ATOMS: atom_id res chain seq x y z
N SER A 1 -21.80 -1.67 17.81
CA SER A 1 -20.72 -2.32 17.02
C SER A 1 -20.91 -3.83 17.08
N GLN A 2 -20.46 -4.58 16.07
CA GLN A 2 -20.45 -6.05 16.07
C GLN A 2 -19.02 -6.55 16.33
N ALA A 3 -18.87 -7.65 17.07
CA ALA A 3 -17.58 -8.26 17.37
C ALA A 3 -17.61 -9.77 17.08
N VAL A 4 -16.44 -10.34 16.76
CA VAL A 4 -16.25 -11.78 16.54
C VAL A 4 -15.22 -12.29 17.55
N ARG A 5 -15.51 -13.42 18.20
CA ARG A 5 -14.56 -14.08 19.10
C ARG A 5 -13.55 -14.87 18.27
N ILE A 6 -12.27 -14.58 18.45
CA ILE A 6 -11.18 -15.33 17.81
C ILE A 6 -10.79 -16.48 18.74
N PRO A 7 -10.88 -17.76 18.31
CA PRO A 7 -10.40 -18.89 19.08
C PRO A 7 -8.89 -18.81 19.36
N LYS A 8 -8.43 -19.50 20.41
CA LYS A 8 -7.05 -19.37 20.91
C LYS A 8 -6.02 -19.82 19.86
N GLU A 9 -6.34 -20.86 19.10
CA GLU A 9 -5.54 -21.41 18.01
C GLU A 9 -5.37 -20.43 16.82
N PHE A 10 -6.20 -19.39 16.73
CA PHE A 10 -6.12 -18.35 15.71
C PHE A 10 -5.71 -16.99 16.28
N HIS A 11 -5.14 -16.96 17.49
CA HIS A 11 -4.69 -15.73 18.12
C HIS A 11 -3.64 -15.02 17.25
N LEU A 12 -3.86 -13.73 16.99
CA LEU A 12 -2.93 -12.89 16.23
C LEU A 12 -2.05 -12.13 17.23
N GLU A 13 -0.73 -12.23 17.09
CA GLU A 13 0.23 -11.43 17.87
C GLU A 13 0.28 -9.98 17.35
N ALA A 14 -0.84 -9.27 17.48
CA ALA A 14 -0.97 -7.86 17.10
C ALA A 14 -2.12 -7.19 17.83
N GLU A 15 -1.92 -5.92 18.22
CA GLU A 15 -2.97 -5.09 18.84
C GLU A 15 -3.97 -4.55 17.81
N GLU A 16 -3.54 -4.39 16.56
CA GLU A 16 -4.34 -3.86 15.45
C GLU A 16 -4.30 -4.77 14.23
N VAL A 17 -5.44 -4.86 13.54
CA VAL A 17 -5.57 -5.62 12.29
C VAL A 17 -6.19 -4.76 11.19
N GLU A 18 -5.78 -5.02 9.96
CA GLU A 18 -6.49 -4.58 8.77
C GLU A 18 -7.60 -5.57 8.42
N ILE A 19 -8.80 -5.06 8.14
CA ILE A 19 -9.95 -5.86 7.71
C ILE A 19 -10.18 -5.61 6.22
N ARG A 20 -10.24 -6.68 5.43
CA ARG A 20 -10.61 -6.63 4.01
C ARG A 20 -11.79 -7.56 3.73
N LYS A 21 -12.84 -7.04 3.10
CA LYS A 21 -13.95 -7.85 2.61
C LYS A 21 -13.63 -8.42 1.22
N ARG A 22 -13.83 -9.72 1.03
CA ARG A 22 -13.72 -10.42 -0.25
C ARG A 22 -14.97 -11.25 -0.45
N GLY A 23 -15.90 -10.74 -1.27
CA GLY A 23 -17.23 -11.36 -1.42
C GLY A 23 -17.94 -11.45 -0.06
N GLY A 24 -18.29 -12.67 0.35
CA GLY A 24 -18.92 -12.97 1.64
C GLY A 24 -17.95 -13.12 2.82
N SER A 25 -16.64 -13.06 2.60
CA SER A 25 -15.62 -13.32 3.63
C SER A 25 -14.95 -12.04 4.14
N LEU A 26 -14.56 -12.03 5.41
CA LEU A 26 -13.67 -11.03 6.01
C LEU A 26 -12.29 -11.65 6.20
N VAL A 27 -11.26 -10.99 5.67
CA VAL A 27 -9.85 -11.34 5.84
C VAL A 27 -9.24 -10.38 6.85
N LEU A 28 -8.74 -10.91 7.96
CA LEU A 28 -8.05 -10.17 9.00
C LEU A 28 -6.55 -10.40 8.85
N LYS A 29 -5.77 -9.33 8.84
CA LYS A 29 -4.31 -9.39 8.78
C LYS A 29 -3.71 -8.44 9.80
N PRO A 30 -2.67 -8.82 10.56
CA PRO A 30 -1.93 -7.89 11.41
C PRO A 30 -1.54 -6.63 10.64
N ARG A 31 -1.83 -5.46 11.22
CA ARG A 31 -1.49 -4.19 10.59
C ARG A 31 0.03 -4.02 10.62
N LYS A 32 0.67 -4.11 9.46
CA LYS A 32 2.12 -3.88 9.35
C LYS A 32 2.36 -2.38 9.23
N LYS A 33 2.94 -1.77 10.26
CA LYS A 33 3.40 -0.36 10.25
C LYS A 33 4.76 -0.21 9.55
N SER A 34 5.00 -0.95 8.48
CA SER A 34 6.31 -1.05 7.84
C SER A 34 6.25 -0.74 6.34
N TRP A 35 7.20 0.06 5.88
CA TRP A 35 7.44 0.35 4.46
C TRP A 35 8.14 -0.79 3.72
N ALA A 36 8.47 -1.91 4.38
CA ALA A 36 9.18 -3.03 3.76
C ALA A 36 8.47 -3.53 2.48
N ALA A 37 7.14 -3.62 2.49
CA ALA A 37 6.38 -4.04 1.31
C ALA A 37 6.52 -3.07 0.13
N LEU A 38 6.63 -1.75 0.39
CA LEU A 38 6.90 -0.76 -0.64
C LEU A 38 8.32 -0.93 -1.19
N ILE A 39 9.31 -1.05 -0.31
CA ILE A 39 10.71 -1.21 -0.73
C ILE A 39 10.90 -2.51 -1.52
N ASP A 40 10.32 -3.62 -1.08
CA ASP A 40 10.37 -4.88 -1.81
C ASP A 40 9.62 -4.81 -3.16
N SER A 41 8.63 -3.93 -3.30
CA SER A 41 7.96 -3.72 -4.57
C SER A 41 8.87 -3.08 -5.63
N LEU A 42 9.91 -2.35 -5.21
CA LEU A 42 10.88 -1.75 -6.14
C LEU A 42 11.66 -2.82 -6.92
N LYS A 43 11.81 -4.03 -6.36
CA LYS A 43 12.46 -5.17 -7.03
C LYS A 43 11.60 -5.80 -8.14
N LYS A 44 10.36 -5.34 -8.31
CA LYS A 44 9.41 -5.88 -9.29
C LYS A 44 9.33 -5.05 -10.57
N PHE A 45 10.03 -3.91 -10.63
CA PHE A 45 10.22 -3.20 -11.88
C PHE A 45 11.08 -4.04 -12.82
N SER A 46 10.82 -3.93 -14.12
CA SER A 46 11.70 -4.48 -15.15
C SER A 46 13.00 -3.69 -15.22
N ASP A 47 14.04 -4.29 -15.80
CA ASP A 47 15.37 -3.68 -15.89
C ASP A 47 15.37 -2.39 -16.73
N ASP A 48 14.43 -2.25 -17.67
CA ASP A 48 14.24 -1.09 -18.54
C ASP A 48 13.35 0.01 -17.93
N PHE A 49 12.83 -0.19 -16.71
CA PHE A 49 11.95 0.78 -16.08
C PHE A 49 12.68 2.11 -15.86
N MET A 50 12.19 3.16 -16.54
CA MET A 50 12.78 4.51 -16.51
C MET A 50 14.22 4.58 -17.01
N GLU A 51 14.65 3.68 -17.90
CA GLU A 51 16.00 3.64 -18.48
C GLU A 51 16.40 4.98 -19.14
N GLN A 52 15.47 5.63 -19.83
CA GLN A 52 15.67 6.94 -20.47
C GLN A 52 15.51 8.12 -19.50
N GLY A 53 15.28 7.84 -18.21
CA GLY A 53 15.04 8.84 -17.19
C GLY A 53 13.68 9.53 -17.31
N ARG A 54 13.53 10.62 -16.56
CA ARG A 54 12.31 11.43 -16.55
C ARG A 54 12.33 12.45 -17.69
N HIS A 55 11.45 12.29 -18.67
CA HIS A 55 11.24 13.29 -19.73
C HIS A 55 10.34 14.43 -19.24
N GLN A 56 10.92 15.33 -18.44
CA GLN A 56 10.20 16.49 -17.90
C GLN A 56 10.37 17.71 -18.83
N PRO A 57 9.29 18.25 -19.42
CA PRO A 57 9.37 19.49 -20.18
C PRO A 57 9.65 20.69 -19.26
N PRO A 58 10.17 21.81 -19.80
CA PRO A 58 10.33 23.03 -19.04
C PRO A 58 8.98 23.53 -18.51
N ILE A 59 9.02 24.16 -17.34
CA ILE A 59 7.84 24.79 -16.74
C ILE A 59 7.31 25.85 -17.72
N GLN A 60 6.02 25.77 -18.03
CA GLN A 60 5.37 26.77 -18.86
C GLN A 60 5.38 28.12 -18.13
N ASN A 61 6.01 29.12 -18.73
CA ASN A 61 5.87 30.49 -18.25
C ASN A 61 4.49 31.01 -18.67
N ARG A 62 3.59 31.15 -17.69
CA ARG A 62 2.32 31.85 -17.87
C ARG A 62 2.52 33.24 -17.28
N GLY A 63 2.51 34.26 -18.13
CA GLY A 63 2.43 35.64 -17.67
C GLY A 63 1.24 35.80 -16.71
N ARG A 64 1.30 36.80 -15.82
CA ARG A 64 0.17 37.09 -14.94
C ARG A 64 -1.09 37.27 -15.78
N ALA A 65 -2.17 36.62 -15.36
CA ALA A 65 -3.49 37.15 -15.67
C ALA A 65 -3.62 38.43 -14.84
N PHE A 66 -3.54 39.57 -15.52
CA PHE A 66 -3.58 40.94 -15.00
C PHE A 66 -2.26 41.47 -14.41
#